data_AF-A0A7S3XW17-F1
#
_entry.id   AF-A0A7S3XW17-F1
#
_cell.length_a   1.000
_cell.length_b   1.000
_cell.length_c   1.000
_cell.angle_alpha   90.00
_cell.angle_beta   90.00
_cell.angle_gamma   90.00
#
_symmetry.space_group_name_H-M   'P 1'
#
loop_
_entity.id
_entity.type
_entity.pdbx_description
1 polymer ?
#
loop_
_entity_poly.entity_id
_entity_poly.type
_entity_poly.pdbx_seq_one_letter_code
_entity_poly.pdbx_strand_id
1 'polypeptide(L)'
;MDQELATLIEKAGSKKSSLELLAYMRAHKVRRPDLVFKYGVKLLNSSLGDEVWTIYEQVFMASLDLGEQEVANHALNALKKKFPGSSRVKRLAGLYEESEENYPQAEALYAELLAANPANTLALKRRAAVELARGRPAAAARALGDYLRDFPADVAAWEQLLAVHLGVGGLAGARFCLEELLLAEPGRPRHHRRLAELLYTQAQGEDARGAEA
;
A
#
# COMPACT_ATOMS: atom_id res chain seq x y z
N MET A 1 -5.53 -19.00 -9.91
CA MET A 1 -4.18 -19.03 -9.32
C MET A 1 -3.25 -19.48 -10.42
N ASP A 2 -2.13 -18.80 -10.62
CA ASP A 2 -1.15 -19.19 -11.65
C ASP A 2 -0.64 -20.62 -11.37
N GLN A 3 -0.63 -21.47 -12.40
CA GLN A 3 -0.21 -22.87 -12.28
C GLN A 3 1.27 -22.98 -11.89
N GLU A 4 2.07 -21.97 -12.26
CA GLU A 4 3.47 -21.87 -11.86
C GLU A 4 3.61 -21.61 -10.35
N LEU A 5 2.82 -20.69 -9.79
CA LEU A 5 2.82 -20.40 -8.36
C LEU A 5 2.46 -21.63 -7.52
N ALA A 6 1.43 -22.38 -7.93
CA ALA A 6 1.02 -23.60 -7.23
C ALA A 6 2.18 -24.63 -7.20
N THR A 7 2.84 -24.82 -8.34
CA THR A 7 4.01 -25.72 -8.47
C THR A 7 5.17 -25.28 -7.56
N LEU A 8 5.45 -23.98 -7.49
CA LEU A 8 6.51 -23.45 -6.63
C LEU A 8 6.19 -23.64 -5.14
N ILE A 9 4.93 -23.50 -4.74
CA ILE A 9 4.48 -23.72 -3.36
C ILE A 9 4.66 -25.19 -2.95
N GLU A 10 4.27 -26.14 -3.81
CA GLU A 10 4.40 -27.57 -3.53
C GLU A 10 5.87 -28.01 -3.36
N LYS A 11 6.78 -27.41 -4.14
CA LYS A 11 8.22 -27.70 -4.09
C LYS A 11 8.96 -26.91 -3.01
N ALA A 12 8.33 -25.94 -2.37
CA ALA A 12 8.97 -25.08 -1.39
C ALA A 12 9.26 -25.83 -0.08
N GLY A 13 10.54 -25.88 0.30
CA GLY A 13 10.99 -26.60 1.49
C GLY A 13 12.51 -26.63 1.68
N SER A 14 13.25 -26.60 0.57
CA SER A 14 14.70 -26.40 0.59
C SER A 14 15.06 -24.90 0.58
N LYS A 15 16.30 -24.56 0.93
CA LYS A 15 16.82 -23.18 0.83
C LYS A 15 16.64 -22.62 -0.59
N LYS A 16 17.03 -23.39 -1.62
CA LYS A 16 16.94 -22.99 -3.03
C LYS A 16 15.49 -22.81 -3.49
N SER A 17 14.62 -23.79 -3.24
CA SER A 17 13.22 -23.70 -3.68
C SER A 17 12.44 -22.60 -2.94
N SER A 18 12.80 -22.31 -1.69
CA SER A 18 12.24 -21.17 -0.95
C SER A 18 12.65 -19.83 -1.58
N LEU A 19 13.91 -19.67 -2.01
CA LEU A 19 14.36 -18.45 -2.70
C LEU A 19 13.64 -18.25 -4.03
N GLU A 20 13.52 -19.31 -4.83
CA GLU A 20 12.81 -19.27 -6.12
C GLU A 20 11.36 -18.83 -5.92
N LEU A 21 10.66 -19.39 -4.93
CA LEU A 21 9.30 -18.99 -4.58
C LEU A 21 9.23 -17.51 -4.16
N LEU A 22 10.11 -17.05 -3.26
CA LEU A 22 10.13 -15.65 -2.79
C LEU A 22 10.47 -14.65 -3.91
N ALA A 23 11.38 -15.03 -4.81
CA ALA A 23 11.76 -14.24 -5.97
C ALA A 23 10.61 -14.15 -6.98
N TYR A 24 9.93 -15.25 -7.26
CA TYR A 24 8.74 -15.27 -8.10
C TYR A 24 7.64 -14.37 -7.52
N MET A 25 7.32 -14.52 -6.22
CA MET A 25 6.30 -13.67 -5.59
C MET A 25 6.65 -12.18 -5.67
N ARG A 26 7.93 -11.82 -5.54
CA ARG A 26 8.40 -10.44 -5.70
C ARG A 26 8.24 -9.93 -7.13
N ALA A 27 8.66 -10.71 -8.12
CA ALA A 27 8.62 -10.35 -9.52
C ALA A 27 7.17 -10.17 -10.03
N HIS A 28 6.28 -11.06 -9.60
CA HIS A 28 4.87 -11.06 -10.00
C HIS A 28 3.96 -10.27 -9.04
N LYS A 29 4.52 -9.59 -8.03
CA LYS A 29 3.79 -8.80 -7.02
C LYS A 29 2.67 -9.60 -6.33
N VAL A 30 2.91 -10.88 -6.08
CA VAL A 30 1.95 -11.79 -5.43
C VAL A 30 1.94 -11.50 -3.92
N ARG A 31 0.78 -11.10 -3.40
CA ARG A 31 0.60 -10.82 -1.97
C ARG A 31 0.17 -12.08 -1.21
N ARG A 32 1.15 -12.81 -0.70
CA ARG A 32 0.97 -14.01 0.17
C ARG A 32 1.89 -13.92 1.41
N PRO A 33 1.55 -13.06 2.38
CA PRO A 33 2.40 -12.80 3.54
C PRO A 33 2.63 -14.07 4.38
N ASP A 34 1.64 -14.96 4.45
CA ASP A 34 1.73 -16.27 5.10
C ASP A 34 2.88 -17.13 4.55
N LEU A 35 3.03 -17.21 3.22
CA LEU A 35 4.09 -17.97 2.57
C LEU A 35 5.43 -17.27 2.70
N VAL A 36 5.45 -15.94 2.51
CA VAL A 36 6.68 -15.14 2.66
C VAL A 36 7.25 -15.30 4.06
N PHE A 37 6.41 -15.24 5.09
CA PHE A 37 6.82 -15.42 6.47
C PHE A 37 7.32 -16.85 6.72
N LYS A 38 6.51 -17.87 6.38
CA LYS A 38 6.82 -19.30 6.60
C LYS A 38 8.18 -19.72 6.03
N TYR A 39 8.49 -19.28 4.81
CA TYR A 39 9.72 -19.66 4.11
C TYR A 39 10.85 -18.64 4.30
N GLY A 40 10.54 -17.34 4.34
CA GLY A 40 11.51 -16.26 4.43
C GLY A 40 12.19 -16.17 5.79
N VAL A 41 11.48 -16.41 6.90
CA VAL A 41 12.08 -16.37 8.26
C VAL A 41 13.21 -17.39 8.38
N LYS A 42 13.08 -18.57 7.75
CA LYS A 42 14.11 -19.62 7.74
C LYS A 42 15.36 -19.24 6.93
N LEU A 43 15.23 -18.26 6.05
CA LEU A 43 16.32 -17.76 5.20
C LEU A 43 17.02 -16.55 5.80
N LEU A 44 16.49 -15.96 6.88
CA LEU A 44 17.20 -14.92 7.62
C LEU A 44 18.53 -15.48 8.13
N ASN A 45 19.57 -14.64 8.16
CA ASN A 45 20.94 -15.02 8.53
C ASN A 45 21.59 -16.10 7.66
N SER A 46 20.98 -16.53 6.55
CA SER A 46 21.59 -17.46 5.61
C SER A 46 22.69 -16.79 4.78
N SER A 47 23.76 -17.54 4.46
CA SER A 47 24.78 -17.10 3.50
C SER A 47 24.19 -17.06 2.08
N LEU A 48 23.65 -15.90 1.69
CA LEU A 48 23.04 -15.62 0.39
C LEU A 48 23.68 -14.41 -0.32
N GLY A 49 24.77 -13.87 0.23
CA GLY A 49 25.34 -12.61 -0.25
C GLY A 49 24.32 -11.47 -0.10
N ASP A 50 24.23 -10.61 -1.10
CA ASP A 50 23.36 -9.43 -1.07
C ASP A 50 21.87 -9.75 -1.23
N GLU A 51 21.51 -10.94 -1.75
CA GLU A 51 20.11 -11.34 -1.90
C GLU A 51 19.40 -11.42 -0.54
N VAL A 52 20.13 -11.73 0.54
CA VAL A 52 19.56 -11.83 1.90
C VAL A 52 18.80 -10.57 2.30
N TRP A 53 19.26 -9.39 1.88
CA TRP A 53 18.63 -8.11 2.24
C TRP A 53 17.26 -7.92 1.60
N THR A 54 17.06 -8.48 0.41
CA THR A 54 15.74 -8.52 -0.23
C THR A 54 14.78 -9.42 0.54
N ILE A 55 15.29 -10.51 1.12
CA ILE A 55 14.51 -11.42 1.98
C ILE A 55 14.16 -10.73 3.29
N TYR A 56 15.09 -10.02 3.93
CA TYR A 56 14.82 -9.22 5.13
C TYR A 56 13.67 -8.24 4.90
N GLU A 57 13.66 -7.51 3.78
CA GLU A 57 12.57 -6.58 3.47
C GLU A 57 11.25 -7.29 3.16
N GLN A 58 11.27 -8.41 2.43
CA GLN A 58 10.06 -9.19 2.17
C GLN A 58 9.46 -9.75 3.48
N VAL A 59 10.30 -10.30 4.35
CA VAL A 59 9.89 -10.80 5.67
C VAL A 59 9.38 -9.66 6.53
N PHE A 60 10.03 -8.50 6.52
CA PHE A 60 9.54 -7.31 7.22
C PHE A 60 8.11 -6.96 6.79
N MET A 61 7.87 -6.82 5.48
CA MET A 61 6.53 -6.49 4.95
C MET A 61 5.49 -7.57 5.30
N ALA A 62 5.85 -8.85 5.17
CA ALA A 62 4.96 -9.95 5.52
C ALA A 62 4.68 -10.02 7.03
N SER A 63 5.65 -9.67 7.86
CA SER A 63 5.51 -9.66 9.32
C SER A 63 4.54 -8.56 9.75
N LEU A 64 4.62 -7.37 9.15
CA LEU A 64 3.63 -6.30 9.38
C LEU A 64 2.22 -6.75 8.97
N ASP A 65 2.07 -7.43 7.83
CA ASP A 65 0.77 -7.92 7.36
C ASP A 65 0.15 -8.98 8.29
N LEU A 66 0.99 -9.73 9.02
CA LEU A 66 0.57 -10.79 9.95
C LEU A 66 0.52 -10.35 11.41
N GLY A 67 0.96 -9.12 11.73
CA GLY A 67 1.09 -8.64 13.12
C GLY A 67 2.26 -9.24 13.90
N GLU A 68 3.25 -9.83 13.21
CA GLU A 68 4.42 -10.48 13.82
C GLU A 68 5.51 -9.44 14.16
N GLN A 69 5.23 -8.63 15.18
CA GLN A 69 5.95 -7.39 15.45
C GLN A 69 7.44 -7.59 15.83
N GLU A 70 7.74 -8.65 16.58
CA GLU A 70 9.12 -9.01 16.95
C GLU A 70 9.97 -9.33 15.72
N VAL A 71 9.42 -10.07 14.77
CA VAL A 71 10.12 -10.43 13.52
C VAL A 71 10.27 -9.21 12.62
N ALA A 72 9.24 -8.36 12.54
CA ALA A 72 9.34 -7.09 11.83
C ALA A 72 10.46 -6.21 12.40
N ASN A 73 10.50 -6.04 13.73
CA ASN A 73 11.54 -5.24 14.39
C ASN A 73 12.94 -5.82 14.16
N HIS A 74 13.10 -7.14 14.30
CA HIS A 74 14.37 -7.82 14.02
C HIS A 74 14.85 -7.55 12.59
N ALA A 75 13.97 -7.71 11.60
CA ALA A 75 14.30 -7.50 10.20
C ALA A 75 14.64 -6.03 9.90
N LEU A 76 13.87 -5.09 10.46
CA LEU A 76 14.11 -3.67 10.32
C LEU A 76 15.46 -3.25 10.91
N ASN A 77 15.81 -3.74 12.10
CA ASN A 77 17.08 -3.41 12.75
C ASN A 77 18.29 -3.96 11.98
N ALA A 78 18.18 -5.16 11.40
CA ALA A 78 19.19 -5.68 10.50
C ALA A 78 19.40 -4.78 9.27
N LEU A 79 18.30 -4.32 8.65
CA LEU A 79 18.34 -3.41 7.51
C LEU A 79 18.91 -2.03 7.87
N LYS A 80 18.54 -1.46 9.02
CA LYS A 80 19.10 -0.20 9.55
C LYS A 80 20.61 -0.29 9.74
N LYS A 81 21.09 -1.40 10.31
CA LYS A 81 22.52 -1.63 10.52
C LYS A 81 23.30 -1.77 9.22
N LYS A 82 22.74 -2.47 8.23
CA LYS A 82 23.40 -2.70 6.93
C LYS A 82 23.39 -1.45 6.04
N PHE A 83 22.30 -0.68 6.04
CA PHE A 83 22.10 0.46 5.14
C PHE A 83 21.78 1.75 5.93
N PRO A 84 22.73 2.26 6.73
CA PRO A 84 22.53 3.50 7.47
C PRO A 84 22.24 4.65 6.50
N GLY A 85 21.28 5.51 6.84
CA GLY A 85 20.88 6.67 6.02
C GLY A 85 20.03 6.34 4.77
N SER A 86 19.73 5.07 4.50
CA SER A 86 18.91 4.70 3.35
C SER A 86 17.48 5.24 3.46
N SER A 87 17.03 5.98 2.43
CA SER A 87 15.66 6.48 2.33
C SER A 87 14.63 5.35 2.30
N ARG A 88 14.99 4.22 1.68
CA ARG A 88 14.16 3.01 1.66
C ARG A 88 13.97 2.45 3.06
N VAL A 89 15.05 2.30 3.83
CA VAL A 89 14.98 1.80 5.21
C VAL A 89 14.26 2.78 6.13
N LYS A 90 14.45 4.10 5.95
CA LYS A 90 13.69 5.11 6.69
C LYS A 90 12.19 5.01 6.43
N ARG A 91 11.77 4.73 5.19
CA ARG A 91 10.36 4.48 4.87
C ARG A 91 9.83 3.20 5.55
N LEU A 92 10.62 2.13 5.60
CA LEU A 92 10.27 0.91 6.34
C LEU A 92 10.14 1.19 7.84
N ALA A 93 11.00 2.02 8.41
CA ALA A 93 10.85 2.47 9.80
C ALA A 93 9.53 3.21 10.01
N GLY A 94 9.14 4.11 9.10
CA GLY A 94 7.82 4.75 9.16
C GLY A 94 6.67 3.74 9.14
N LEU A 95 6.74 2.70 8.29
CA LEU A 95 5.72 1.65 8.23
C LEU A 95 5.61 0.85 9.54
N TYR A 96 6.74 0.62 10.21
CA TYR A 96 6.76 -0.04 11.51
C TYR A 96 6.11 0.84 12.60
N GLU A 97 6.40 2.14 12.62
CA GLU A 97 5.73 3.06 13.55
C GLU A 97 4.22 3.16 13.26
N GLU A 98 3.81 3.08 11.99
CA GLU A 98 2.38 2.99 11.64
C GLU A 98 1.71 1.71 12.17
N SER A 99 2.41 0.57 12.15
CA SER A 99 1.86 -0.68 12.69
C SER A 99 1.76 -0.67 14.21
N GLU A 100 2.62 0.10 14.88
CA GLU A 100 2.56 0.36 16.33
C GLU A 100 1.58 1.49 16.70
N GLU A 101 0.83 2.03 15.73
CA GLU A 101 -0.04 3.20 15.89
C GLU A 101 0.69 4.47 16.40
N ASN A 102 2.02 4.50 16.34
CA ASN A 102 2.89 5.64 16.64
C ASN A 102 2.92 6.64 15.47
N TYR A 103 1.74 7.12 15.07
CA TYR A 103 1.58 8.01 13.94
C TYR A 103 2.41 9.29 14.01
N PRO A 104 2.66 9.93 15.17
CA PRO A 104 3.54 11.12 15.23
C PRO A 104 4.97 10.81 14.78
N GLN A 105 5.51 9.66 15.17
CA GLN A 105 6.85 9.24 14.79
C GLN A 105 6.91 8.84 13.32
N ALA A 106 5.89 8.14 12.81
CA ALA A 106 5.77 7.86 11.38
C ALA A 106 5.77 9.15 10.55
N GLU A 107 5.00 10.16 10.96
CA GLU A 107 4.93 11.45 10.27
C GLU A 107 6.27 12.19 10.28
N ALA A 108 7.01 12.18 11.39
CA ALA A 108 8.34 12.76 11.47
C ALA A 108 9.30 12.10 10.45
N LEU A 109 9.30 10.76 10.37
CA LEU A 109 10.12 10.02 9.42
C LEU A 109 9.76 10.34 7.96
N TYR A 110 8.46 10.51 7.65
CA TYR A 110 8.02 10.91 6.31
C TYR A 110 8.33 12.38 6.00
N ALA A 111 8.23 13.27 6.97
CA ALA A 111 8.61 14.67 6.80
C ALA A 111 10.11 14.80 6.48
N GLU A 112 10.97 14.04 7.16
CA GLU A 112 12.41 13.99 6.83
C GLU A 112 12.68 13.48 5.41
N LEU A 113 11.94 12.45 4.96
CA LEU A 113 12.05 11.93 3.59
C LEU A 113 11.65 12.98 2.54
N LEU A 114 10.62 13.76 2.84
CA LEU A 114 10.11 14.81 1.94
C LEU A 114 10.97 16.08 1.97
N ALA A 115 11.60 16.40 3.10
CA ALA A 115 12.59 17.47 3.19
C ALA A 115 13.81 17.17 2.30
N ALA A 116 14.24 15.91 2.25
CA ALA A 116 15.34 15.48 1.38
C ALA A 116 14.92 15.34 -0.10
N ASN A 117 13.70 14.87 -0.36
CA ASN A 117 13.13 14.76 -1.71
C ASN A 117 11.62 15.04 -1.69
N PRO A 118 11.19 16.28 -2.02
CA PRO A 118 9.78 16.65 -2.03
C PRO A 118 8.93 15.83 -3.01
N ALA A 119 9.52 15.31 -4.09
CA ALA A 119 8.84 14.50 -5.10
C ALA A 119 8.79 12.99 -4.75
N ASN A 120 9.09 12.61 -3.50
CA ASN A 120 9.03 11.23 -3.06
C ASN A 120 7.57 10.74 -2.94
N THR A 121 7.05 10.20 -4.04
CA THR A 121 5.67 9.72 -4.17
C THR A 121 5.30 8.65 -3.13
N LEU A 122 6.25 7.83 -2.70
CA LEU A 122 6.01 6.83 -1.68
C LEU A 122 5.74 7.48 -0.32
N ALA A 123 6.53 8.48 0.07
CA ALA A 123 6.34 9.21 1.33
C ALA A 123 5.06 10.07 1.32
N LEU A 124 4.75 10.72 0.19
CA LEU A 124 3.50 11.48 0.03
C LEU A 124 2.27 10.59 0.22
N LYS A 125 2.23 9.42 -0.43
CA LYS A 125 1.13 8.45 -0.26
C LYS A 125 1.04 7.88 1.15
N ARG A 126 2.17 7.69 1.85
CA ARG A 126 2.13 7.27 3.26
C ARG A 126 1.53 8.33 4.18
N ARG A 127 1.79 9.63 3.97
CA ARG A 127 1.14 10.68 4.77
C ARG A 127 -0.39 10.65 4.66
N ALA A 128 -0.92 10.44 3.45
CA ALA A 128 -2.35 10.25 3.26
C ALA A 128 -2.87 9.00 3.99
N ALA A 129 -2.13 7.90 3.97
CA ALA A 129 -2.49 6.68 4.68
C ALA A 129 -2.50 6.87 6.22
N VAL A 130 -1.52 7.59 6.75
CA VAL A 130 -1.46 7.94 8.18
C VAL A 130 -2.68 8.77 8.60
N GLU A 131 -3.09 9.75 7.81
CA GLU A 131 -4.29 10.55 8.13
C GLU A 131 -5.57 9.69 8.09
N LEU A 132 -5.66 8.69 7.21
CA LEU A 132 -6.76 7.72 7.25
C LEU A 132 -6.74 6.86 8.50
N ALA A 133 -5.57 6.35 8.89
CA ALA A 133 -5.40 5.55 10.10
C ALA A 133 -5.78 6.33 11.37
N ARG A 134 -5.52 7.64 11.40
CA ARG A 134 -5.94 8.56 12.47
C ARG A 134 -7.44 8.90 12.47
N GLY A 135 -8.23 8.35 11.55
CA GLY A 135 -9.65 8.68 11.41
C GLY A 135 -9.91 10.09 10.87
N ARG A 136 -8.99 10.65 10.07
CA ARG A 136 -9.08 12.01 9.50
C ARG A 136 -9.24 11.96 7.97
N PRO A 137 -10.37 11.42 7.45
CA PRO A 137 -10.56 11.23 6.02
C PRO A 137 -10.54 12.54 5.22
N ALA A 138 -10.96 13.66 5.80
CA ALA A 138 -10.89 14.97 5.15
C ALA A 138 -9.46 15.49 4.97
N ALA A 139 -8.54 15.15 5.87
CA ALA A 139 -7.12 15.48 5.74
C ALA A 139 -6.45 14.56 4.71
N ALA A 140 -6.78 13.27 4.73
CA ALA A 140 -6.32 12.31 3.73
C ALA A 140 -6.77 12.65 2.31
N ALA A 141 -8.03 13.03 2.12
CA ALA A 141 -8.56 13.44 0.82
C ALA A 141 -7.83 14.67 0.27
N ARG A 142 -7.54 15.66 1.12
CA ARG A 142 -6.73 16.83 0.76
C ARG A 142 -5.32 16.43 0.35
N ALA A 143 -4.64 15.61 1.14
CA ALA A 143 -3.29 15.13 0.84
C ALA A 143 -3.23 14.34 -0.48
N LEU A 144 -4.22 13.48 -0.75
CA LEU A 144 -4.34 12.76 -2.01
C LEU A 144 -4.64 13.69 -3.19
N GLY A 145 -5.51 14.68 -3.01
CA GLY A 145 -5.81 15.68 -4.04
C GLY A 145 -4.58 16.53 -4.41
N ASP A 146 -3.82 16.98 -3.40
CA ASP A 146 -2.56 17.69 -3.62
C ASP A 146 -1.53 16.80 -4.34
N TYR A 147 -1.43 15.52 -3.97
CA TYR A 147 -0.59 14.55 -4.67
C TYR A 147 -1.02 14.36 -6.13
N LEU A 148 -2.32 14.19 -6.40
CA LEU A 148 -2.85 13.94 -7.73
C LEU A 148 -2.77 15.15 -8.65
N ARG A 149 -2.70 16.37 -8.10
CA ARG A 149 -2.38 17.58 -8.88
C ARG A 149 -1.00 17.48 -9.54
N ASP A 150 -0.02 16.93 -8.83
CA ASP A 150 1.35 16.80 -9.33
C ASP A 150 1.58 15.47 -10.08
N PHE A 151 0.82 14.43 -9.73
CA PHE A 151 0.93 13.07 -10.29
C PHE A 151 -0.41 12.53 -10.81
N PRO A 152 -1.06 13.17 -11.81
CA PRO A 152 -2.41 12.85 -12.23
C PRO A 152 -2.56 11.46 -12.88
N ALA A 153 -1.45 10.87 -13.36
CA ALA A 153 -1.45 9.54 -13.98
C ALA A 153 -1.44 8.37 -12.97
N ASP A 154 -1.34 8.63 -11.65
CA ASP A 154 -1.35 7.57 -10.64
C ASP A 154 -2.77 7.04 -10.38
N VAL A 155 -3.19 6.07 -11.20
CA VAL A 155 -4.48 5.38 -11.09
C VAL A 155 -4.74 4.86 -9.68
N ALA A 156 -3.73 4.30 -8.99
CA ALA A 156 -3.93 3.73 -7.66
C ALA A 156 -4.26 4.81 -6.62
N ALA A 157 -3.69 6.01 -6.75
CA ALA A 157 -4.02 7.13 -5.88
C ALA A 157 -5.44 7.69 -6.15
N TRP A 158 -5.90 7.71 -7.41
CA TRP A 158 -7.30 8.01 -7.74
C TRP A 158 -8.27 6.99 -7.13
N GLU A 159 -7.95 5.70 -7.21
CA GLU A 159 -8.76 4.65 -6.58
C GLU A 159 -8.80 4.79 -5.05
N GLN A 160 -7.69 5.22 -4.45
CA GLN A 160 -7.64 5.50 -3.02
C GLN A 160 -8.49 6.72 -2.65
N LEU A 161 -8.39 7.83 -3.38
CA LEU A 161 -9.20 9.03 -3.14
C LEU A 161 -10.70 8.75 -3.33
N LEU A 162 -11.06 7.97 -4.34
CA LEU A 162 -12.42 7.46 -4.53
C LEU A 162 -12.91 6.71 -3.29
N ALA A 163 -12.10 5.78 -2.75
CA ALA A 163 -12.47 5.02 -1.57
C ALA A 163 -12.67 5.93 -0.33
N VAL A 164 -11.83 6.96 -0.17
CA VAL A 164 -12.00 7.96 0.90
C VAL A 164 -13.33 8.71 0.75
N HIS A 165 -13.64 9.21 -0.45
CA HIS A 165 -14.89 9.92 -0.71
C HIS A 165 -16.12 9.05 -0.47
N LEU A 166 -16.12 7.81 -0.97
CA LEU A 166 -17.23 6.88 -0.72
C LEU A 166 -17.39 6.57 0.78
N GLY A 167 -16.28 6.40 1.51
CA GLY A 167 -16.31 6.12 2.94
C GLY A 167 -16.91 7.23 3.80
N VAL A 168 -16.88 8.48 3.33
CA VAL A 168 -17.52 9.64 4.00
C VAL A 168 -18.84 10.07 3.36
N GLY A 169 -19.38 9.30 2.40
CA GLY A 169 -20.61 9.65 1.67
C GLY A 169 -20.46 10.83 0.70
N GLY A 170 -19.23 11.21 0.36
CA GLY A 170 -18.92 12.33 -0.55
C GLY A 170 -19.16 11.97 -2.02
N LEU A 171 -20.42 11.87 -2.43
CA LEU A 171 -20.80 11.39 -3.77
C LEU A 171 -20.22 12.23 -4.91
N ALA A 172 -20.16 13.56 -4.77
CA ALA A 172 -19.61 14.44 -5.81
C ALA A 172 -18.11 14.20 -6.04
N GLY A 173 -17.32 14.09 -4.97
CA GLY A 173 -15.89 13.79 -5.08
C GLY A 173 -15.63 12.38 -5.62
N ALA A 174 -16.45 11.40 -5.20
CA ALA A 174 -16.38 10.05 -5.72
C ALA A 174 -16.70 9.98 -7.22
N ARG A 175 -17.71 10.73 -7.69
CA ARG A 175 -18.03 10.84 -9.11
C ARG A 175 -16.84 11.39 -9.91
N PHE A 176 -16.27 12.51 -9.48
CA PHE A 176 -15.12 13.12 -10.14
C PHE A 176 -13.94 12.14 -10.24
N CYS A 177 -13.63 11.42 -9.15
CA CYS A 177 -12.57 10.40 -9.18
C CYS A 177 -12.86 9.27 -10.19
N LEU A 178 -14.11 8.85 -10.33
CA LEU A 178 -14.50 7.82 -11.30
C LEU A 178 -14.41 8.30 -12.75
N GLU A 179 -14.74 9.57 -13.01
CA GLU A 179 -14.56 10.19 -14.32
C GLU A 179 -13.08 10.23 -14.71
N GLU A 180 -12.19 10.64 -13.80
CA GLU A 180 -10.73 10.60 -14.03
C GLU A 180 -10.20 9.17 -14.24
N LEU A 181 -10.69 8.20 -13.46
CA LEU A 181 -10.33 6.79 -13.63
C LEU A 181 -10.77 6.22 -14.98
N LEU A 182 -11.94 6.63 -15.48
CA LEU A 182 -12.43 6.23 -16.80
C LEU A 182 -11.63 6.85 -17.94
N LEU A 183 -11.16 8.08 -17.78
CA LEU A 183 -10.25 8.71 -18.74
C LEU A 183 -8.89 7.98 -18.75
N ALA A 184 -8.37 7.60 -17.59
CA ALA A 184 -7.08 6.91 -17.47
C ALA A 184 -7.14 5.44 -17.94
N GLU A 185 -8.21 4.71 -17.63
CA GLU A 185 -8.38 3.31 -18.02
C GLU A 185 -9.78 3.02 -18.61
N PRO A 186 -10.09 3.47 -19.84
CA PRO A 186 -11.45 3.35 -20.42
C PRO A 186 -11.97 1.92 -20.55
N GLY A 187 -11.06 0.96 -20.73
CA GLY A 187 -11.37 -0.46 -20.89
C GLY A 187 -11.64 -1.22 -19.60
N ARG A 188 -11.65 -0.58 -18.43
CA ARG A 188 -11.87 -1.24 -17.12
C ARG A 188 -13.36 -1.28 -16.77
N PRO A 189 -14.05 -2.43 -16.85
CA PRO A 189 -15.49 -2.50 -16.60
C PRO A 189 -15.89 -2.13 -15.17
N ARG A 190 -14.97 -2.31 -14.22
CA ARG A 190 -15.18 -1.99 -12.80
C ARG A 190 -15.49 -0.51 -12.56
N HIS A 191 -14.88 0.39 -13.32
CA HIS A 191 -15.07 1.83 -13.14
C HIS A 191 -16.42 2.28 -13.70
N HIS A 192 -16.80 1.77 -14.88
CA HIS A 192 -18.13 1.97 -15.46
C HIS A 192 -19.26 1.53 -14.53
N ARG A 193 -19.16 0.31 -13.97
CA ARG A 193 -20.16 -0.20 -13.03
C ARG A 193 -20.29 0.68 -11.79
N ARG A 194 -19.16 1.08 -11.18
CA ARG A 194 -19.17 1.95 -9.99
C ARG A 194 -19.77 3.33 -10.28
N LEU A 195 -19.52 3.89 -11.45
CA LEU A 195 -20.12 5.17 -11.84
C LEU A 195 -21.65 5.04 -12.02
N ALA A 196 -22.12 3.98 -12.68
CA ALA A 196 -23.54 3.72 -12.81
C ALA A 196 -24.24 3.56 -11.45
N GLU A 197 -23.63 2.82 -10.52
CA GLU A 197 -24.13 2.67 -9.13
C GLU A 197 -24.22 4.01 -8.41
N LEU A 198 -23.18 4.84 -8.52
CA LEU A 198 -23.14 6.15 -7.88
C LEU A 198 -24.22 7.09 -8.45
N LEU A 199 -24.39 7.14 -9.77
CA LEU A 199 -25.41 7.96 -10.42
C LEU A 199 -26.82 7.53 -10.04
N TYR A 200 -27.05 6.21 -9.93
CA TYR A 200 -28.33 5.68 -9.45
C TYR A 200 -28.63 6.14 -8.02
N THR A 201 -27.64 6.07 -7.11
CA THR A 201 -27.79 6.57 -5.74
C THR A 201 -28.06 8.08 -5.69
N GLN A 202 -27.42 8.87 -6.56
CA GLN A 202 -27.67 10.32 -6.64
C GLN A 202 -29.10 10.62 -7.09
N ALA A 203 -29.58 9.97 -8.15
CA ALA A 203 -30.93 10.18 -8.68
C ALA A 203 -32.03 9.89 -7.64
N GLN A 204 -31.91 8.76 -6.91
CA GLN A 204 -32.87 8.43 -5.85
C GLN A 204 -32.89 9.46 -4.71
N GLY A 205 -31.73 10.02 -4.37
CA GLY A 205 -31.63 11.07 -3.35
C GLY A 205 -32.26 12.39 -3.79
N GLU A 206 -32.23 12.71 -5.09
CA GLU A 206 -32.86 13.89 -5.66
C GLU A 206 -34.39 13.75 -5.71
N ASP A 207 -34.90 12.59 -6.15
CA ASP A 207 -36.33 12.27 -6.17
C ASP A 207 -36.95 12.35 -4.76
N ALA A 208 -36.26 11.84 -3.74
CA ALA A 208 -36.72 11.89 -2.35
C ALA A 208 -36.82 13.33 -1.81
N ARG A 209 -35.85 14.20 -2.12
CA ARG A 209 -35.89 15.61 -1.70
C ARG A 209 -36.94 16.42 -2.44
N GLY A 210 -37.22 16.07 -3.70
CA GLY A 210 -38.28 16.69 -4.48
C GLY A 210 -39.70 16.30 -4.01
N ALA A 211 -39.86 15.16 -3.35
CA ALA A 211 -41.13 14.71 -2.78
C ALA A 211 -41.43 15.28 -1.38
N GLU A 212 -40.43 15.83 -0.69
CA GLU A 212 -40.55 16.45 0.64
C GLU A 212 -40.74 17.99 0.59
N ALA A 213 -40.70 18.59 -0.59
CA ALA A 213 -40.87 20.03 -0.83
C ALA A 213 -42.27 20.36 -1.36
#